data_AF-A0A392MLK4-F1
#
_entry.id   AF-A0A392MLK4-F1
#
_cell.length_a   1.000
_cell.length_b   1.000
_cell.length_c   1.000
_cell.angle_alpha   90.00
_cell.angle_beta   90.00
_cell.angle_gamma   90.00
#
_symmetry.space_group_name_H-M   'P 1'
#
loop_
_entity.id
_entity.type
_entity.pdbx_description
1 polymer ?
#
loop_
_entity_poly.entity_id
_entity_poly.type
_entity_poly.pdbx_seq_one_letter_code
_entity_poly.pdbx_strand_id
1 'polypeptide(L)'
;MLDENSIPRNPMFKSMYNVIHIDEKWFEMTKKSVKYYLVTDEEDPYRTCRNKNYIPKVMFLVAIARPRFDDEFNVTFTGKIGLFPLVEKVPAKRSSANRVAGTLETKPITSITKEVSRMFLINKVLPAIKEKWPREHAHETIFIQQDNAPCHVSPDDEEFRRAASEGGFDFRLICQPANSPDLNILDLGFSSGIQSLQQKIATKTVDELIQAVEIAYENFDCMSSNKIFLTLQSNMIEIMKHKGLNNYKTSHMKKDVLIAQNKLPTQLECDLELVREVYDYLNLSL
;
A
#
# COMPACT_ATOMS: atom_id res chain seq x y z
N MET A 1 4.61 -10.68 15.28
CA MET A 1 5.25 -9.44 14.80
C MET A 1 6.75 -9.42 15.10
N LEU A 2 7.17 -9.85 16.30
CA LEU A 2 8.57 -10.10 16.64
C LEU A 2 9.03 -11.45 16.08
N ASP A 3 10.32 -11.58 15.82
CA ASP A 3 10.97 -12.85 15.52
C ASP A 3 11.12 -13.66 16.81
N GLU A 4 10.43 -14.80 16.88
CA GLU A 4 10.37 -15.68 18.05
C GLU A 4 11.76 -16.11 18.53
N ASN A 5 12.72 -16.30 17.61
CA ASN A 5 14.07 -16.72 17.95
C ASN A 5 14.89 -15.60 18.63
N SER A 6 14.48 -14.35 18.45
CA SER A 6 15.19 -13.17 18.96
C SER A 6 14.74 -12.76 20.37
N ILE A 7 13.48 -13.08 20.73
CA ILE A 7 12.82 -12.66 21.96
C ILE A 7 13.64 -12.93 23.24
N PRO A 8 14.28 -14.09 23.44
CA PRO A 8 14.96 -14.38 24.71
C PRO A 8 16.18 -13.52 25.02
N ARG A 9 16.78 -12.87 24.01
CA ARG A 9 18.04 -12.12 24.16
C ARG A 9 17.91 -10.67 23.71
N ASN A 10 17.53 -10.48 22.45
CA ASN A 10 17.41 -9.18 21.84
C ASN A 10 16.20 -9.17 20.90
N PRO A 11 15.00 -8.83 21.39
CA PRO A 11 13.79 -8.91 20.59
C PRO A 11 13.86 -8.03 19.35
N MET A 12 13.72 -8.63 18.17
CA MET A 12 13.72 -7.96 16.88
C MET A 12 12.37 -8.13 16.19
N PHE A 13 11.92 -7.11 15.47
CA PHE A 13 10.78 -7.29 14.56
C PHE A 13 11.14 -8.22 13.40
N LYS A 14 10.17 -9.01 12.91
CA LYS A 14 10.34 -9.76 11.64
C LYS A 14 10.71 -8.80 10.51
N SER A 15 11.52 -9.26 9.55
CA SER A 15 11.99 -8.42 8.43
C SER A 15 10.87 -7.93 7.50
N MET A 16 9.73 -8.64 7.49
CA MET A 16 8.59 -8.40 6.59
C MET A 16 8.94 -8.61 5.10
N TYR A 17 10.03 -9.30 4.78
CA TYR A 17 10.41 -9.57 3.39
C TYR A 17 9.48 -10.56 2.68
N ASN A 18 8.75 -11.38 3.44
CA ASN A 18 7.76 -12.33 2.94
C ASN A 18 6.31 -11.84 3.11
N VAL A 19 6.10 -10.54 3.33
CA VAL A 19 4.77 -9.94 3.47
C VAL A 19 4.52 -8.95 2.33
N ILE A 20 3.36 -9.10 1.69
CA ILE A 20 2.82 -8.20 0.68
C ILE A 20 1.62 -7.51 1.31
N HIS A 21 1.59 -6.18 1.29
CA HIS A 21 0.43 -5.41 1.69
C HIS A 21 -0.42 -5.09 0.46
N ILE A 22 -1.72 -5.31 0.58
CA ILE A 22 -2.71 -4.90 -0.42
C ILE A 22 -3.76 -3.99 0.20
N ASP A 23 -4.28 -3.07 -0.61
CA ASP A 23 -5.33 -2.13 -0.25
C ASP A 23 -5.89 -1.44 -1.51
N GLU A 24 -7.14 -1.00 -1.43
CA GLU A 24 -7.81 -0.25 -2.47
C GLU A 24 -7.83 1.25 -2.18
N LYS A 25 -7.24 2.04 -3.09
CA LYS A 25 -7.16 3.49 -2.96
C LYS A 25 -7.88 4.23 -4.08
N TRP A 26 -8.70 5.20 -3.72
CA TRP A 26 -9.20 6.23 -4.64
C TRP A 26 -8.13 7.28 -4.91
N PHE A 27 -7.80 7.49 -6.18
CA PHE A 27 -7.01 8.61 -6.65
C PHE A 27 -7.91 9.65 -7.31
N GLU A 28 -7.88 10.88 -6.80
CA GLU A 28 -8.68 12.00 -7.32
C GLU A 28 -7.90 12.73 -8.44
N MET A 29 -8.59 13.09 -9.53
CA MET A 29 -8.02 13.83 -10.67
C MET A 29 -7.38 15.16 -10.25
N THR A 30 -7.91 15.77 -9.19
CA THR A 30 -7.43 17.06 -8.71
C THR A 30 -7.81 17.27 -7.24
N LYS A 31 -7.01 18.04 -6.50
CA LYS A 31 -7.28 18.35 -5.08
C LYS A 31 -8.57 19.15 -4.92
N LYS A 32 -9.25 18.95 -3.80
CA LYS A 32 -10.43 19.77 -3.41
C LYS A 32 -10.08 21.24 -3.17
N SER A 33 -8.90 21.49 -2.60
CA SER A 33 -8.39 22.83 -2.34
C SER A 33 -6.89 22.87 -2.63
N VAL A 34 -6.42 23.95 -3.25
CA VAL A 34 -5.02 24.19 -3.58
C VAL A 34 -4.66 25.58 -3.09
N LYS A 35 -3.49 25.69 -2.45
CA LYS A 35 -2.92 26.99 -2.06
C LYS A 35 -1.99 27.46 -3.18
N TYR A 36 -2.15 28.69 -3.62
CA TYR A 36 -1.30 29.35 -4.61
C TYR A 36 -0.52 30.47 -3.91
N TYR A 37 0.73 30.66 -4.31
CA TYR A 37 1.47 31.87 -4.01
C TYR A 37 1.36 32.76 -5.24
N LEU A 38 0.88 33.98 -5.06
CA LEU A 38 0.66 34.95 -6.14
C LEU A 38 1.60 36.12 -5.93
N VAL A 39 2.05 36.72 -7.02
CA VAL A 39 2.68 38.05 -6.97
C VAL A 39 1.61 39.11 -6.75
N THR A 40 2.01 40.30 -6.27
CA THR A 40 1.08 41.35 -5.80
C THR A 40 0.03 41.77 -6.82
N ASP A 41 0.35 41.66 -8.12
CA ASP A 41 -0.49 42.10 -9.23
C ASP A 41 -1.10 40.92 -10.04
N GLU A 42 -0.96 39.68 -9.56
CA GLU A 42 -1.53 38.50 -10.23
C GLU A 42 -2.96 38.25 -9.73
N GLU A 43 -3.88 38.01 -10.68
CA GLU A 43 -5.26 37.70 -10.34
C GLU A 43 -5.38 36.33 -9.66
N ASP A 44 -6.28 36.24 -8.69
CA ASP A 44 -6.58 34.99 -8.01
C ASP A 44 -7.00 33.89 -9.02
N PRO A 45 -6.35 32.72 -9.02
CA PRO A 45 -6.67 31.66 -9.96
C PRO A 45 -8.08 31.14 -9.70
N TYR A 46 -8.98 31.40 -10.66
CA TYR A 46 -10.37 30.99 -10.56
C TYR A 46 -10.56 29.54 -11.00
N ARG A 47 -10.98 28.69 -10.07
CA ARG A 47 -11.28 27.27 -10.35
C ARG A 47 -12.72 26.96 -10.00
N THR A 48 -13.49 26.53 -11.00
CA THR A 48 -14.88 26.12 -10.83
C THR A 48 -15.01 24.60 -10.79
N CYS A 49 -15.85 24.11 -9.88
CA CYS A 49 -16.34 22.74 -9.87
C CYS A 49 -17.77 22.78 -9.35
N ARG A 50 -18.70 22.11 -10.04
CA ARG A 50 -20.12 22.15 -9.68
C ARG A 50 -20.37 21.60 -8.27
N ASN A 51 -19.65 20.55 -7.87
CA ASN A 51 -19.59 20.04 -6.50
C ASN A 51 -18.36 19.13 -6.35
N LYS A 52 -17.61 19.28 -5.24
CA LYS A 52 -16.39 18.52 -4.92
C LYS A 52 -16.55 17.00 -4.94
N ASN A 53 -17.77 16.48 -4.74
CA ASN A 53 -18.06 15.05 -4.78
C ASN A 53 -18.07 14.47 -6.20
N TYR A 54 -18.11 15.33 -7.23
CA TYR A 54 -18.07 14.93 -8.64
C TYR A 54 -16.67 15.06 -9.25
N ILE A 55 -15.64 15.30 -8.44
CA ILE A 55 -14.26 15.23 -8.93
C ILE A 55 -14.03 13.79 -9.43
N PRO A 56 -13.66 13.61 -10.72
CA PRO A 56 -13.38 12.29 -11.25
C PRO A 56 -12.29 11.61 -10.43
N LYS A 57 -12.50 10.34 -10.12
CA LYS A 57 -11.57 9.52 -9.35
C LYS A 57 -11.61 8.09 -9.85
N VAL A 58 -10.48 7.40 -9.73
CA VAL A 58 -10.32 5.99 -10.09
C VAL A 58 -9.81 5.25 -8.87
N MET A 59 -10.38 4.08 -8.60
CA MET A 59 -9.91 3.21 -7.54
C MET A 59 -8.85 2.27 -8.09
N PHE A 60 -7.82 2.01 -7.30
CA PHE A 60 -6.74 1.07 -7.64
C PHE A 60 -6.57 0.08 -6.50
N LEU A 61 -6.47 -1.21 -6.84
CA LEU A 61 -5.90 -2.19 -5.93
C LEU A 61 -4.38 -2.12 -6.08
N VAL A 62 -3.68 -1.82 -5.00
CA VAL A 62 -2.23 -1.72 -4.97
C VAL A 62 -1.67 -2.90 -4.21
N ALA A 63 -0.59 -3.51 -4.71
CA ALA A 63 0.14 -4.56 -4.03
C ALA A 63 1.61 -4.18 -3.90
N ILE A 64 2.11 -4.11 -2.66
CA ILE A 64 3.46 -3.68 -2.35
C ILE A 64 4.11 -4.61 -1.32
N ALA A 65 5.33 -5.06 -1.62
CA ALA A 65 6.21 -5.78 -0.72
C ALA A 65 7.34 -4.86 -0.26
N ARG A 66 8.12 -5.32 0.72
CA ARG A 66 9.28 -4.57 1.18
C ARG A 66 10.38 -4.55 0.11
N PRO A 67 10.89 -3.37 -0.30
CA PRO A 67 12.04 -3.31 -1.21
C PRO A 67 13.29 -3.92 -0.57
N ARG A 68 14.18 -4.45 -1.40
CA ARG A 68 15.44 -5.10 -1.00
C ARG A 68 16.60 -4.43 -1.72
N PHE A 69 17.72 -4.42 -1.03
CA PHE A 69 18.94 -3.75 -1.46
C PHE A 69 20.12 -4.70 -1.27
N ASP A 70 21.15 -4.55 -2.09
CA ASP A 70 22.44 -5.18 -1.84
C ASP A 70 23.27 -4.41 -0.80
N ASP A 71 24.48 -4.88 -0.51
CA ASP A 71 25.39 -4.27 0.47
C ASP A 71 25.87 -2.87 0.05
N GLU A 72 25.73 -2.51 -1.23
CA GLU A 72 26.05 -1.21 -1.79
C GLU A 72 24.82 -0.26 -1.85
N PHE A 73 23.69 -0.69 -1.28
CA PHE A 73 22.39 0.00 -1.33
C PHE A 73 21.78 0.15 -2.73
N ASN A 74 22.19 -0.66 -3.70
CA ASN A 74 21.50 -0.76 -4.98
C ASN A 74 20.21 -1.57 -4.82
N VAL A 75 19.15 -1.18 -5.53
CA VAL A 75 17.86 -1.86 -5.46
C VAL A 75 17.94 -3.20 -6.19
N THR A 76 17.82 -4.30 -5.45
CA THR A 76 17.72 -5.66 -6.02
C THR A 76 16.28 -6.09 -6.23
N PHE A 77 15.35 -5.55 -5.42
CA PHE A 77 13.92 -5.76 -5.56
C PHE A 77 13.17 -4.50 -5.15
N THR A 78 12.34 -3.95 -6.04
CA THR A 78 11.63 -2.69 -5.78
C THR A 78 10.48 -2.83 -4.78
N GLY A 79 10.03 -4.06 -4.52
CA GLY A 79 8.82 -4.34 -3.75
C GLY A 79 7.52 -4.12 -4.54
N LYS A 80 7.56 -3.45 -5.69
CA LYS A 80 6.39 -3.09 -6.50
C LYS A 80 5.80 -4.30 -7.21
N ILE A 81 4.75 -4.89 -6.63
CA ILE A 81 4.07 -6.05 -7.21
C ILE A 81 3.09 -5.60 -8.30
N GLY A 82 2.16 -4.71 -7.98
CA GLY A 82 1.14 -4.34 -8.94
C GLY A 82 0.32 -3.12 -8.55
N LEU A 83 -0.21 -2.48 -9.59
CA LEU A 83 -1.12 -1.36 -9.54
C LEU A 83 -2.26 -1.66 -10.52
N PHE A 84 -3.44 -1.97 -10.01
CA PHE A 84 -4.54 -2.49 -10.81
C PHE A 84 -5.72 -1.51 -10.80
N PRO A 85 -5.95 -0.73 -11.87
CA PRO A 85 -7.11 0.16 -11.95
C PRO A 85 -8.40 -0.65 -11.99
N LEU A 86 -9.35 -0.31 -11.12
CA LEU A 86 -10.70 -0.88 -11.14
C LEU A 86 -11.57 -0.09 -12.12
N VAL A 87 -11.48 -0.48 -13.40
CA VAL A 87 -12.18 0.18 -14.50
C VAL A 87 -12.82 -0.84 -15.45
N GLU A 88 -13.86 -0.40 -16.14
CA GLU A 88 -14.52 -1.13 -17.21
C GLU A 88 -14.55 -0.30 -18.50
N LYS A 89 -14.57 -0.97 -19.65
CA LYS A 89 -14.75 -0.32 -20.96
C LYS A 89 -16.24 -0.39 -21.33
N VAL A 90 -16.91 0.75 -21.38
CA VAL A 90 -18.35 0.85 -21.66
C VAL A 90 -18.58 1.66 -22.93
N PRO A 91 -19.36 1.18 -23.91
CA PRO A 91 -19.68 1.96 -25.10
C PRO A 91 -20.49 3.21 -24.76
N ALA A 92 -20.10 4.34 -25.36
CA ALA A 92 -20.80 5.61 -25.21
C ALA A 92 -22.25 5.49 -25.72
N LYS A 93 -23.23 5.78 -24.86
CA LYS A 93 -24.67 5.66 -25.22
C LYS A 93 -25.17 6.77 -26.14
N ARG A 94 -24.49 7.93 -26.17
CA ARG A 94 -24.88 9.11 -26.95
C ARG A 94 -23.64 9.72 -27.59
N SER A 95 -23.81 10.27 -28.79
CA SER A 95 -22.79 11.11 -29.41
C SER A 95 -22.67 12.44 -28.66
N SER A 96 -21.48 13.01 -28.67
CA SER A 96 -21.18 14.37 -28.22
C SER A 96 -20.21 15.02 -29.20
N ALA A 97 -19.94 16.32 -29.03
CA ALA A 97 -18.94 17.02 -29.84
C ALA A 97 -17.56 16.34 -29.83
N ASN A 98 -17.22 15.60 -28.76
CA ASN A 98 -15.91 15.01 -28.57
C ASN A 98 -15.86 13.48 -28.83
N ARG A 99 -17.00 12.81 -29.09
CA ARG A 99 -17.04 11.36 -29.33
C ARG A 99 -18.36 10.90 -29.95
N VAL A 100 -18.32 9.90 -30.82
CA VAL A 100 -19.51 9.28 -31.43
C VAL A 100 -20.09 8.22 -30.48
N ALA A 101 -21.41 8.00 -30.54
CA ALA A 101 -22.03 6.86 -29.85
C ALA A 101 -21.35 5.53 -30.26
N GLY A 102 -21.15 4.65 -29.29
CA GLY A 102 -20.48 3.36 -29.47
C GLY A 102 -18.98 3.36 -29.20
N THR A 103 -18.32 4.51 -29.10
CA THR A 103 -16.90 4.58 -28.69
C THR A 103 -16.73 4.03 -27.27
N LEU A 104 -15.78 3.10 -27.07
CA LEU A 104 -15.51 2.52 -25.75
C LEU A 104 -14.86 3.56 -24.82
N GLU A 105 -15.51 3.80 -23.68
CA GLU A 105 -15.03 4.70 -22.64
C GLU A 105 -14.54 3.92 -21.43
N THR A 106 -13.42 4.33 -20.85
CA THR A 106 -12.99 3.84 -19.54
C THR A 106 -13.85 4.47 -18.44
N LYS A 107 -14.53 3.64 -17.67
CA LYS A 107 -15.33 4.07 -16.51
C LYS A 107 -14.81 3.44 -15.23
N PRO A 108 -14.67 4.21 -14.15
CA PRO A 108 -14.35 3.66 -12.84
C PRO A 108 -15.44 2.74 -12.34
N ILE A 109 -15.05 1.58 -11.81
CA ILE A 109 -15.94 0.73 -11.01
C ILE A 109 -16.09 1.39 -9.64
N THR A 110 -17.32 1.68 -9.25
CA THR A 110 -17.60 2.48 -8.03
C THR A 110 -17.88 1.65 -6.78
N SER A 111 -18.17 0.36 -6.94
CA SER A 111 -18.46 -0.55 -5.84
C SER A 111 -17.72 -1.87 -6.08
N ILE A 112 -16.94 -2.27 -5.09
CA ILE A 112 -16.24 -3.56 -5.07
C ILE A 112 -17.13 -4.58 -4.37
N THR A 113 -17.41 -5.69 -5.05
CA THR A 113 -18.01 -6.87 -4.44
C THR A 113 -16.93 -7.88 -4.08
N LYS A 114 -17.29 -8.88 -3.25
CA LYS A 114 -16.36 -9.94 -2.87
C LYS A 114 -15.85 -10.75 -4.06
N GLU A 115 -16.69 -10.92 -5.07
CA GLU A 115 -16.34 -11.59 -6.32
C GLU A 115 -15.30 -10.78 -7.11
N VAL A 116 -15.45 -9.46 -7.16
CA VAL A 116 -14.48 -8.56 -7.82
C VAL A 116 -13.13 -8.64 -7.08
N SER A 117 -13.11 -8.51 -5.75
CA SER A 117 -11.87 -8.65 -4.97
C SER A 117 -11.21 -10.01 -5.21
N ARG A 118 -11.97 -11.10 -5.17
CA ARG A 118 -11.45 -12.45 -5.44
C ARG A 118 -10.86 -12.57 -6.84
N MET A 119 -11.57 -12.09 -7.85
CA MET A 119 -11.09 -12.13 -9.24
C MET A 119 -9.80 -11.34 -9.41
N PHE A 120 -9.66 -10.18 -8.76
CA PHE A 120 -8.42 -9.40 -8.80
C PHE A 120 -7.28 -10.11 -8.09
N LEU A 121 -7.52 -10.70 -6.92
CA LEU A 121 -6.52 -11.50 -6.21
C LEU A 121 -6.00 -12.64 -7.09
N ILE A 122 -6.91 -13.46 -7.62
CA ILE A 122 -6.56 -14.68 -8.37
C ILE A 122 -5.96 -14.36 -9.74
N ASN A 123 -6.57 -13.45 -10.50
CA ASN A 123 -6.21 -13.25 -11.90
C ASN A 123 -5.21 -12.10 -12.12
N LYS A 124 -4.95 -11.27 -11.11
CA LYS A 124 -4.04 -10.13 -11.22
C LYS A 124 -2.92 -10.18 -10.19
N VAL A 125 -3.25 -10.25 -8.90
CA VAL A 125 -2.26 -10.17 -7.82
C VAL A 125 -1.36 -11.42 -7.81
N LEU A 126 -1.93 -12.62 -7.74
CA LEU A 126 -1.13 -13.85 -7.70
C LEU A 126 -0.19 -14.01 -8.91
N PRO A 127 -0.64 -13.81 -10.17
CA PRO A 127 0.25 -13.84 -11.32
C PRO A 127 1.37 -12.79 -11.25
N ALA A 128 1.06 -11.56 -10.84
CA ALA A 128 2.06 -10.50 -10.71
C ALA A 128 3.12 -10.83 -9.64
N ILE A 129 2.71 -11.48 -8.55
CA ILE A 129 3.66 -11.97 -7.54
C ILE A 129 4.55 -13.05 -8.17
N LYS A 130 3.97 -14.07 -8.81
CA LYS A 130 4.74 -15.17 -9.45
C LYS A 130 5.77 -14.64 -10.46
N GLU A 131 5.43 -13.58 -11.19
CA GLU A 131 6.32 -12.95 -12.18
C GLU A 131 7.46 -12.16 -11.53
N LYS A 132 7.17 -11.37 -10.50
CA LYS A 132 8.09 -10.37 -9.95
C LYS A 132 8.81 -10.79 -8.68
N TRP A 133 8.33 -11.84 -7.99
CA TRP A 133 8.91 -12.25 -6.72
C TRP A 133 10.35 -12.75 -6.90
N PRO A 134 11.29 -12.39 -6.00
CA PRO A 134 12.65 -12.89 -6.06
C PRO A 134 12.67 -14.43 -6.01
N ARG A 135 13.28 -15.06 -7.02
CA ARG A 135 13.22 -16.52 -7.22
C ARG A 135 13.87 -17.29 -6.09
N GLU A 136 14.94 -16.73 -5.53
CA GLU A 136 15.67 -17.30 -4.41
C GLU A 136 14.83 -17.39 -3.13
N HIS A 137 13.73 -16.63 -3.04
CA HIS A 137 12.78 -16.65 -1.92
C HIS A 137 11.40 -17.22 -2.30
N ALA A 138 11.26 -17.83 -3.48
CA ALA A 138 9.98 -18.39 -3.94
C ALA A 138 9.52 -19.61 -3.11
N HIS A 139 10.45 -20.26 -2.40
CA HIS A 139 10.20 -21.43 -1.55
C HIS A 139 9.65 -21.06 -0.15
N GLU A 140 9.71 -19.77 0.23
CA GLU A 140 9.18 -19.29 1.50
C GLU A 140 7.65 -19.15 1.44
N THR A 141 7.00 -19.23 2.61
CA THR A 141 5.61 -18.82 2.72
C THR A 141 5.49 -17.31 2.53
N ILE A 142 4.66 -16.89 1.58
CA ILE A 142 4.42 -15.49 1.24
C ILE A 142 3.03 -15.09 1.75
N PHE A 143 3.01 -14.12 2.65
CA PHE A 143 1.77 -13.61 3.23
C PHE A 143 1.26 -12.41 2.45
N ILE A 144 -0.04 -12.39 2.16
CA ILE A 144 -0.74 -11.27 1.54
C ILE A 144 -1.65 -10.68 2.62
N GLN A 145 -1.33 -9.48 3.10
CA GLN A 145 -2.07 -8.78 4.13
C GLN A 145 -3.08 -7.80 3.52
N GLN A 146 -4.33 -7.90 3.97
CA GLN A 146 -5.43 -6.99 3.64
C GLN A 146 -6.14 -6.49 4.91
N ASP A 147 -7.02 -5.50 4.76
CA ASP A 147 -7.91 -5.07 5.85
C ASP A 147 -9.15 -5.99 5.99
N ASN A 148 -10.07 -5.63 6.90
CA ASN A 148 -11.28 -6.40 7.19
C ASN A 148 -12.54 -5.86 6.48
N ALA A 149 -12.40 -5.19 5.33
CA ALA A 149 -13.54 -4.68 4.59
C ALA A 149 -14.53 -5.82 4.22
N PRO A 150 -15.86 -5.58 4.25
CA PRO A 150 -16.85 -6.63 3.96
C PRO A 150 -16.71 -7.29 2.57
N CYS A 151 -16.11 -6.57 1.60
CA CYS A 151 -15.82 -7.09 0.27
C CYS A 151 -14.56 -7.96 0.21
N HIS A 152 -13.77 -8.06 1.26
CA HIS A 152 -12.54 -8.84 1.22
C HIS A 152 -12.77 -10.34 1.31
N VAL A 153 -11.85 -11.06 0.68
CA VAL A 153 -11.89 -12.52 0.60
C VAL A 153 -11.45 -13.09 1.94
N SER A 154 -12.13 -14.12 2.44
CA SER A 154 -11.71 -14.78 3.68
C SER A 154 -10.37 -15.51 3.44
N PRO A 155 -9.45 -15.54 4.42
CA PRO A 155 -8.29 -16.43 4.36
C PRO A 155 -8.63 -17.90 4.05
N ASP A 156 -9.82 -18.35 4.44
CA ASP A 156 -10.31 -19.71 4.22
C ASP A 156 -11.04 -19.91 2.88
N ASP A 157 -11.14 -18.88 2.03
CA ASP A 157 -11.83 -18.96 0.75
C ASP A 157 -11.22 -20.06 -0.15
N GLU A 158 -12.03 -21.04 -0.53
CA GLU A 158 -11.57 -22.26 -1.21
C GLU A 158 -11.03 -21.98 -2.61
N GLU A 159 -11.63 -21.02 -3.32
CA GLU A 159 -11.22 -20.65 -4.67
C GLU A 159 -9.87 -19.93 -4.63
N PHE A 160 -9.71 -18.99 -3.69
CA PHE A 160 -8.41 -18.36 -3.46
C PHE A 160 -7.34 -19.39 -3.04
N ARG A 161 -7.62 -20.23 -2.03
CA ARG A 161 -6.63 -21.21 -1.53
C ARG A 161 -6.15 -22.18 -2.62
N ARG A 162 -7.06 -22.60 -3.49
CA ARG A 162 -6.70 -23.42 -4.66
C ARG A 162 -5.73 -22.69 -5.58
N ALA A 163 -6.07 -21.49 -6.04
CA ALA A 163 -5.21 -20.69 -6.90
C ALA A 163 -3.86 -20.32 -6.23
N ALA A 164 -3.89 -20.09 -4.92
CA ALA A 164 -2.74 -19.78 -4.08
C ALA A 164 -1.74 -20.93 -3.96
N SER A 165 -2.20 -22.18 -4.08
CA SER A 165 -1.36 -23.39 -4.03
C SER A 165 -0.78 -23.81 -5.39
N GLU A 166 -1.21 -23.18 -6.49
CA GLU A 166 -0.75 -23.53 -7.82
C GLU A 166 0.65 -22.97 -8.12
N GLY A 167 1.50 -23.78 -8.76
CA GLY A 167 2.78 -23.34 -9.29
C GLY A 167 3.93 -23.32 -8.28
N GLY A 168 3.82 -24.05 -7.17
CA GLY A 168 4.91 -24.28 -6.22
C GLY A 168 5.19 -23.16 -5.22
N PHE A 169 4.35 -22.11 -5.20
CA PHE A 169 4.37 -21.06 -4.19
C PHE A 169 3.42 -21.41 -3.04
N ASP A 170 3.74 -20.98 -1.81
CA ASP A 170 2.84 -21.04 -0.64
C ASP A 170 2.33 -19.62 -0.33
N PHE A 171 1.23 -19.22 -0.98
CA PHE A 171 0.58 -17.94 -0.69
C PHE A 171 -0.46 -18.09 0.42
N ARG A 172 -0.43 -17.19 1.41
CA ARG A 172 -1.42 -17.15 2.49
C ARG A 172 -2.00 -15.77 2.66
N LEU A 173 -3.32 -15.67 2.58
CA LEU A 173 -4.03 -14.42 2.86
C LEU A 173 -4.16 -14.24 4.38
N ILE A 174 -3.87 -13.05 4.87
CA ILE A 174 -4.00 -12.69 6.28
C ILE A 174 -4.73 -11.35 6.41
N CYS A 175 -5.45 -11.19 7.51
CA CYS A 175 -6.11 -9.94 7.84
C CYS A 175 -5.32 -9.22 8.92
N GLN A 176 -5.16 -7.90 8.75
CA GLN A 176 -4.61 -7.07 9.83
C GLN A 176 -5.64 -6.91 10.96
N PRO A 177 -5.22 -6.46 12.16
CA PRO A 177 -6.14 -6.13 13.24
C PRO A 177 -7.21 -5.11 12.83
N ALA A 178 -8.41 -5.22 13.40
CA ALA A 178 -9.52 -4.34 13.06
C ALA A 178 -9.23 -2.88 13.44
N ASN A 179 -9.61 -1.93 12.57
CA ASN A 179 -9.39 -0.49 12.75
C ASN A 179 -7.92 -0.08 12.91
N SER A 180 -7.00 -0.80 12.28
CA SER A 180 -5.55 -0.53 12.33
C SER A 180 -4.95 -0.14 10.98
N PRO A 181 -5.32 1.03 10.40
CA PRO A 181 -4.73 1.51 9.15
C PRO A 181 -3.22 1.82 9.28
N ASP A 182 -2.78 2.12 10.49
CA ASP A 182 -1.38 2.25 10.90
C ASP A 182 -0.55 0.95 10.76
N LEU A 183 -1.23 -0.19 10.55
CA LEU A 183 -0.62 -1.50 10.31
C LEU A 183 -0.61 -1.93 8.83
N ASN A 184 -1.04 -1.06 7.91
CA ASN A 184 -0.91 -1.27 6.47
C ASN A 184 0.05 -0.25 5.85
N ILE A 185 1.05 -0.71 5.09
CA ILE A 185 2.03 0.17 4.41
C ILE A 185 1.35 1.15 3.45
N LEU A 186 0.26 0.73 2.81
CA LEU A 186 -0.48 1.52 1.83
C LEU A 186 -1.12 2.74 2.48
N ASP A 187 -1.86 2.53 3.57
CA ASP A 187 -2.47 3.59 4.37
C ASP A 187 -1.44 4.45 5.12
N LEU A 188 -0.38 3.82 5.64
CA LEU A 188 0.61 4.49 6.49
C LEU A 188 1.38 5.59 5.75
N GLY A 189 1.59 5.44 4.44
CA GLY A 189 2.26 6.49 3.68
C GLY A 189 2.49 6.23 2.20
N PHE A 190 2.35 5.00 1.72
CA PHE A 190 2.70 4.69 0.33
C PHE A 190 1.68 5.31 -0.64
N SER A 191 0.38 5.12 -0.35
CA SER A 191 -0.71 5.68 -1.16
C SER A 191 -0.70 7.21 -1.18
N SER A 192 -0.41 7.85 -0.03
CA SER A 192 -0.31 9.32 0.04
C SER A 192 0.93 9.84 -0.71
N GLY A 193 2.04 9.09 -0.67
CA GLY A 193 3.24 9.37 -1.46
C GLY A 193 2.98 9.36 -2.97
N ILE A 194 2.35 8.30 -3.49
CA ILE A 194 1.97 8.21 -4.90
C ILE A 194 0.98 9.32 -5.27
N GLN A 195 -0.04 9.56 -4.45
CA GLN A 195 -1.05 10.58 -4.72
C GLN A 195 -0.41 11.97 -4.83
N SER A 196 0.60 12.27 -3.99
CA SER A 196 1.37 13.51 -4.04
C SER A 196 2.15 13.66 -5.34
N LEU A 197 2.77 12.58 -5.84
CA LEU A 197 3.47 12.57 -7.13
C LEU A 197 2.50 12.72 -8.30
N GLN A 198 1.42 11.95 -8.31
CA GLN A 198 0.40 12.01 -9.36
C GLN A 198 -0.19 13.42 -9.49
N GLN A 199 -0.43 14.11 -8.37
CA GLN A 199 -0.99 15.47 -8.35
C GLN A 199 -0.07 16.55 -8.95
N LYS A 200 1.19 16.22 -9.25
CA LYS A 200 2.09 17.10 -10.02
C LYS A 200 1.79 17.05 -11.53
N ILE A 201 1.01 16.07 -11.98
CA ILE A 201 0.62 15.88 -13.37
C ILE A 201 -0.82 16.36 -13.55
N ALA A 202 -1.03 17.35 -14.41
CA ALA A 202 -2.37 17.81 -14.74
C ALA A 202 -3.07 16.80 -15.64
N THR A 203 -4.23 16.29 -15.21
CA THR A 203 -5.02 15.28 -15.93
C THR A 203 -6.43 15.80 -16.18
N LYS A 204 -6.99 15.48 -17.34
CA LYS A 204 -8.31 15.91 -17.81
C LYS A 204 -9.24 14.74 -18.11
N THR A 205 -8.71 13.54 -18.27
CA THR A 205 -9.47 12.32 -18.58
C THR A 205 -9.16 11.19 -17.61
N VAL A 206 -10.04 10.19 -17.55
CA VAL A 206 -9.83 8.99 -16.72
C VAL A 206 -8.56 8.24 -17.16
N ASP A 207 -8.32 8.13 -18.47
CA ASP A 207 -7.12 7.46 -18.99
C ASP A 207 -5.84 8.22 -18.64
N GLU A 208 -5.85 9.56 -18.75
CA GLU A 208 -4.72 10.39 -18.30
C GLU A 208 -4.47 10.27 -16.79
N LEU A 209 -5.54 10.18 -15.99
CA LEU A 209 -5.42 9.94 -14.55
C LEU A 209 -4.75 8.59 -14.27
N ILE A 210 -5.16 7.53 -14.98
CA ILE A 210 -4.56 6.21 -14.82
C ILE A 210 -3.07 6.25 -15.14
N GLN A 211 -2.71 6.83 -16.28
CA GLN A 211 -1.32 6.97 -16.70
C GLN A 211 -0.51 7.79 -15.68
N ALA A 212 -1.08 8.86 -15.12
CA ALA A 212 -0.41 9.66 -14.11
C ALA A 212 -0.18 8.90 -12.80
N VAL A 213 -1.11 8.03 -12.39
CA VAL A 213 -0.95 7.15 -11.21
C VAL A 213 0.13 6.09 -11.48
N GLU A 214 0.15 5.49 -12.69
CA GLU A 214 1.19 4.54 -13.10
C GLU A 214 2.59 5.18 -13.09
N ILE A 215 2.73 6.37 -13.68
CA ILE A 215 3.99 7.12 -13.65
C ILE A 215 4.41 7.44 -12.21
N ALA A 216 3.47 7.86 -11.36
CA ALA A 216 3.75 8.14 -9.96
C ALA A 216 4.17 6.89 -9.18
N TYR A 217 3.53 5.75 -9.43
CA TYR A 217 3.88 4.47 -8.83
C TYR A 217 5.27 4.01 -9.24
N GLU A 218 5.62 4.07 -10.53
CA GLU A 218 6.94 3.70 -11.04
C GLU A 218 8.04 4.64 -10.53
N ASN A 219 7.77 5.94 -10.43
CA ASN A 219 8.73 6.92 -9.94
C ASN A 219 8.81 7.02 -8.41
N PHE A 220 7.93 6.36 -7.65
CA PHE A 220 8.03 6.39 -6.19
C PHE A 220 9.31 5.68 -5.72
N ASP A 221 10.12 6.40 -4.94
CA ASP A 221 11.45 5.97 -4.53
C ASP A 221 11.42 4.74 -3.60
N CYS A 222 12.30 3.78 -3.88
CA CYS A 222 12.40 2.53 -3.11
C CYS A 222 12.89 2.79 -1.68
N MET A 223 13.80 3.75 -1.47
CA MET A 223 14.25 4.09 -0.12
C MET A 223 13.13 4.72 0.71
N SER A 224 12.32 5.58 0.09
CA SER A 224 11.12 6.16 0.69
C SER A 224 10.07 5.10 1.01
N SER A 225 9.90 4.10 0.15
CA SER A 225 9.08 2.91 0.46
C SER A 225 9.62 2.16 1.68
N ASN A 226 10.92 1.85 1.74
CA ASN A 226 11.54 1.17 2.88
C ASN A 226 11.38 1.95 4.20
N LYS A 227 11.45 3.28 4.16
CA LYS A 227 11.22 4.14 5.34
C LYS A 227 9.83 3.92 5.94
N ILE A 228 8.81 3.62 5.12
CA ILE A 228 7.44 3.35 5.59
C ILE A 228 7.40 2.02 6.35
N PHE A 229 8.10 0.98 5.90
CA PHE A 229 8.21 -0.28 6.65
C PHE A 229 8.87 -0.11 8.03
N LEU A 230 9.88 0.75 8.13
CA LEU A 230 10.47 1.10 9.43
C LEU A 230 9.52 1.96 10.28
N THR A 231 8.71 2.82 9.67
CA THR A 231 7.63 3.52 10.38
C THR A 231 6.61 2.53 10.93
N LEU A 232 6.24 1.50 10.16
CA LEU A 232 5.32 0.45 10.60
C LEU A 232 5.85 -0.28 11.85
N GLN A 233 7.12 -0.68 11.84
CA GLN A 233 7.74 -1.29 13.03
C GLN A 233 7.79 -0.30 14.22
N SER A 234 8.06 0.99 13.95
CA SER A 234 8.03 2.03 15.00
C SER A 234 6.62 2.19 15.60
N ASN A 235 5.58 2.14 14.77
CA ASN A 235 4.19 2.17 15.23
C ASN A 235 3.85 0.93 16.06
N MET A 236 4.32 -0.26 15.67
CA MET A 236 4.13 -1.48 16.48
C MET A 236 4.74 -1.34 17.89
N ILE A 237 5.90 -0.69 18.04
CA ILE A 237 6.49 -0.38 19.35
C ILE A 237 5.56 0.55 20.15
N GLU A 238 5.00 1.58 19.53
CA GLU A 238 4.07 2.48 20.22
C GLU A 238 2.77 1.78 20.61
N ILE A 239 2.23 0.91 19.75
CA ILE A 239 1.07 0.07 20.06
C ILE A 239 1.34 -0.80 21.29
N MET A 240 2.54 -1.38 21.41
CA MET A 240 2.94 -2.14 22.60
C MET A 240 2.92 -1.27 23.86
N LYS A 241 3.59 -0.11 23.83
CA LYS A 241 3.62 0.84 24.96
C LYS A 241 2.23 1.28 25.39
N HIS A 242 1.33 1.43 24.43
CA HIS A 242 -0.04 1.85 24.63
C HIS A 242 -1.05 0.69 24.74
N LYS A 243 -0.57 -0.55 24.91
CA LYS A 243 -1.40 -1.74 25.16
C LYS A 243 -2.52 -1.93 24.13
N GLY A 244 -2.22 -1.71 22.85
CA GLY A 244 -3.17 -1.89 21.75
C GLY A 244 -4.00 -0.64 21.38
N LEU A 245 -3.88 0.46 22.12
CA LEU A 245 -4.60 1.69 21.79
C LEU A 245 -3.98 2.40 20.57
N ASN A 246 -4.78 3.20 19.88
CA ASN A 246 -4.38 4.00 18.72
C ASN A 246 -4.05 5.46 19.04
N ASN A 247 -4.14 5.87 20.31
CA ASN A 247 -3.83 7.22 20.76
C ASN A 247 -2.33 7.36 21.07
N TYR A 248 -1.52 7.25 20.03
CA TYR A 248 -0.08 7.45 20.11
C TYR A 248 0.39 8.30 18.93
N LYS A 249 1.60 8.85 19.04
CA LYS A 249 2.23 9.60 17.95
C LYS A 249 3.25 8.71 17.28
N THR A 250 3.27 8.71 15.96
CA THR A 250 4.32 8.03 15.20
C THR A 250 5.70 8.55 15.62
N SER A 251 6.56 7.64 16.05
CA SER A 251 7.91 7.97 16.49
C SER A 251 8.79 8.42 15.32
N HIS A 252 9.53 9.51 15.51
CA HIS A 252 10.48 10.05 14.53
C HIS A 252 11.90 9.55 14.80
N MET A 253 12.46 8.71 13.93
CA MET A 253 13.81 8.14 14.08
C MET A 253 14.88 8.76 13.17
N LYS A 254 14.65 9.98 12.64
CA LYS A 254 15.59 10.70 11.76
C LYS A 254 16.18 9.82 10.62
N LYS A 255 15.32 9.05 9.94
CA LYS A 255 15.71 8.04 8.94
C LYS A 255 16.67 8.58 7.87
N ASP A 256 16.50 9.82 7.43
CA ASP A 256 17.39 10.45 6.43
C ASP A 256 18.83 10.62 6.94
N VAL A 257 19.01 10.95 8.22
CA VAL A 257 20.33 11.05 8.85
C VAL A 257 20.99 9.67 8.93
N LEU A 258 20.21 8.64 9.28
CA LEU A 258 20.71 7.26 9.34
C LEU A 258 21.12 6.75 7.96
N ILE A 259 20.37 7.09 6.90
CA ILE A 259 20.73 6.76 5.52
C ILE A 259 22.04 7.45 5.14
N ALA A 260 22.18 8.75 5.40
CA ALA A 260 23.40 9.49 5.09
C ALA A 260 24.65 8.93 5.80
N GLN A 261 24.45 8.19 6.89
CA GLN A 261 25.53 7.53 7.65
C GLN A 261 25.68 6.03 7.32
N ASN A 262 24.89 5.48 6.39
CA ASN A 262 24.81 4.04 6.10
C ASN A 262 24.51 3.18 7.35
N LYS A 263 23.64 3.70 8.23
CA LYS A 263 23.24 3.09 9.51
C LYS A 263 21.74 2.86 9.64
N LEU A 264 20.99 2.97 8.54
CA LEU A 264 19.56 2.68 8.59
C LEU A 264 19.36 1.18 8.86
N PRO A 265 18.71 0.79 9.97
CA PRO A 265 18.53 -0.62 10.27
C PRO A 265 17.50 -1.27 9.33
N THR A 266 17.64 -2.57 9.10
CA THR A 266 16.63 -3.37 8.40
C THR A 266 15.47 -3.73 9.32
N GLN A 267 15.75 -4.04 10.58
CA GLN A 267 14.75 -4.39 11.59
C GLN A 267 14.97 -3.51 12.82
N LEU A 268 13.89 -3.06 13.44
CA LEU A 268 13.97 -2.41 14.73
C LEU A 268 14.08 -3.44 15.84
N GLU A 269 14.91 -3.10 16.81
CA GLU A 269 14.97 -3.75 18.11
C GLU A 269 13.80 -3.26 18.97
N CYS A 270 13.26 -4.15 19.78
CA CYS A 270 12.23 -3.86 20.75
C CYS A 270 12.79 -4.14 22.15
N ASP A 271 12.50 -3.23 23.08
CA ASP A 271 12.95 -3.34 24.46
C ASP A 271 12.40 -4.62 25.12
N LEU A 272 13.28 -5.41 25.74
CA LEU A 272 12.90 -6.68 26.35
C LEU A 272 11.98 -6.52 27.57
N GLU A 273 12.11 -5.45 28.34
CA GLU A 273 11.20 -5.16 29.44
C GLU A 273 9.81 -4.83 28.89
N LEU A 274 9.73 -4.02 27.82
CA LEU A 274 8.46 -3.75 27.14
C LEU A 274 7.81 -5.05 26.61
N VAL A 275 8.59 -5.96 26.04
CA VAL A 275 8.06 -7.27 25.58
C VAL A 275 7.48 -8.05 26.77
N ARG A 276 8.20 -8.12 27.89
CA ARG A 276 7.72 -8.79 29.11
C ARG A 276 6.44 -8.16 29.65
N GLU A 277 6.38 -6.83 29.74
CA GLU A 277 5.19 -6.11 30.17
C GLU A 277 3.96 -6.41 29.30
N VAL A 278 4.15 -6.52 27.98
CA VAL A 278 3.08 -6.87 27.04
C VAL A 278 2.65 -8.33 27.23
N TYR A 279 3.59 -9.25 27.41
CA TYR A 279 3.27 -10.67 27.67
C TYR A 279 2.46 -10.81 28.97
N ASP A 280 2.89 -10.14 30.04
CA ASP A 280 2.18 -10.11 31.32
C ASP A 280 0.77 -9.52 31.16
N TYR A 281 0.65 -8.40 30.43
CA TYR A 281 -0.65 -7.77 30.14
C TYR A 281 -1.60 -8.71 29.37
N LEU A 282 -1.07 -9.51 28.44
CA LEU A 282 -1.83 -10.45 27.62
C LEU A 282 -2.03 -11.81 28.30
N ASN A 283 -1.48 -12.03 29.51
CA ASN A 283 -1.43 -13.32 30.20
C ASN A 283 -0.79 -14.44 29.35
N LEU A 284 0.31 -14.12 28.65
CA LEU A 284 1.09 -15.07 27.86
C LEU A 284 2.37 -15.46 28.60
N SER A 285 2.79 -16.71 28.46
CA SER A 285 4.11 -17.16 28.94
C SER A 285 5.19 -16.87 27.90
N LEU A 286 6.31 -16.28 28.33
CA LEU A 286 7.51 -16.08 27.52
C LEU A 286 8.28 -17.39 27.28
#